data_AF-A0A3N2QZD5-F1
#
_entry.id   AF-A0A3N2QZD5-F1
#
_cell.length_a   1.000
_cell.length_b   1.000
_cell.length_c   1.000
_cell.angle_alpha   90.00
_cell.angle_beta   90.00
_cell.angle_gamma   90.00
#
_symmetry.space_group_name_H-M   'P 1'
#
loop_
_entity.id
_entity.type
_entity.pdbx_description
1 polymer ?
#
loop_
_entity_poly.entity_id
_entity_poly.type
_entity_poly.pdbx_seq_one_letter_code
_entity_poly.pdbx_strand_id
1 'polypeptide(L)' 'MQDILQDHTFVRLVKEQLSPKHTVYRIELDGEGTLYSFDSLHAAAHYMDMLLHPLLTEPAA' A
#
# COMPACT_ATOMS: atom_id res chain seq x y z
N MET A 1 3.03 10.69 12.35
CA MET A 1 1.75 10.00 12.69
C MET A 1 1.46 9.04 11.56
N GLN A 2 1.16 7.78 11.87
CA GLN A 2 0.86 6.74 10.88
C GLN A 2 -0.62 6.37 10.96
N ASP A 3 -1.24 6.19 9.80
CA ASP A 3 -2.66 5.85 9.65
C ASP A 3 -2.79 4.75 8.58
N ILE A 4 -3.55 3.70 8.85
CA ILE A 4 -3.72 2.58 7.91
C ILE A 4 -4.92 2.90 7.02
N LEU A 5 -4.67 3.07 5.72
CA LEU A 5 -5.69 3.42 4.74
C LEU A 5 -6.36 2.19 4.13
N GLN A 6 -5.57 1.13 3.89
CA GLN A 6 -6.05 -0.16 3.40
C GLN A 6 -5.30 -1.27 4.11
N ASP A 7 -6.01 -2.34 4.45
CA ASP A 7 -5.48 -3.51 5.12
C ASP A 7 -5.97 -4.77 4.39
N HIS A 8 -5.02 -5.57 3.91
CA HIS A 8 -5.26 -6.86 3.29
C HIS A 8 -4.40 -7.91 3.99
N THR A 9 -4.71 -9.19 3.80
CA THR A 9 -4.16 -10.34 4.55
C THR A 9 -2.64 -10.29 4.76
N PHE A 10 -1.86 -9.85 3.77
CA PHE A 10 -0.40 -9.78 3.87
C PHE A 10 0.17 -8.41 3.52
N VAL A 11 -0.65 -7.46 3.08
CA VAL A 11 -0.19 -6.18 2.55
C VAL A 11 -1.10 -5.05 3.03
N ARG A 12 -0.52 -3.94 3.47
CA ARG A 12 -1.24 -2.76 3.95
C ARG A 12 -0.73 -1.49 3.30
N LEU A 13 -1.64 -0.55 3.08
CA LEU A 13 -1.32 0.81 2.66
C LEU A 13 -1.38 1.73 3.87
N VAL A 14 -0.24 2.29 4.25
CA VAL A 14 -0.07 3.18 5.41
C VAL A 14 0.22 4.59 4.94
N LYS A 15 -0.51 5.57 5.47
CA LYS A 15 -0.19 6.98 5.36
C LYS A 15 0.70 7.37 6.53
N GLU A 16 1.88 7.89 6.24
CA GLU A 16 2.80 8.40 7.25
C GLU A 16 3.04 9.89 7.03
N GLN A 17 2.73 10.69 8.05
CA GLN A 17 3.10 12.09 8.08
C GLN A 17 4.48 12.24 8.73
N LEU A 18 5.47 12.56 7.89
CA LEU A 18 6.87 12.83 8.28
C LEU A 18 7.04 14.25 8.82
N SER A 19 6.35 15.20 8.21
CA SER A 19 6.32 16.60 8.63
C SER A 19 4.99 17.25 8.23
N PRO A 20 4.66 18.45 8.72
CA PRO A 20 3.36 19.08 8.44
C PRO A 20 3.07 19.29 6.94
N LYS A 21 4.12 19.37 6.11
CA LYS A 21 4.03 19.55 4.66
C LYS A 21 4.35 18.29 3.88
N HIS A 22 4.83 17.23 4.52
CA HIS A 22 5.27 16.00 3.86
C HIS A 22 4.55 14.80 4.42
N THR A 23 3.71 14.22 3.57
CA THR A 23 3.04 12.95 3.82
C THR A 23 3.52 11.96 2.77
N VAL A 24 3.85 10.75 3.21
CA VAL A 24 4.19 9.64 2.33
C VAL A 24 3.17 8.52 2.52
N TYR A 25 3.00 7.71 1.49
CA TYR A 25 2.11 6.57 1.45
C TYR A 25 2.96 5.33 1.21
N ARG A 26 2.89 4.37 2.12
CA ARG A 26 3.75 3.20 2.15
C ARG A 26 2.94 1.94 1.96
N ILE A 27 3.39 1.09 1.05
CA ILE A 27 2.90 -0.27 0.94
C ILE A 27 3.82 -1.11 1.81
N GLU A 28 3.27 -1.76 2.83
CA GLU A 28 4.01 -2.61 3.75
C GLU A 28 3.51 -4.05 3.66
N LEU A 29 4.44 -4.99 3.75
CA LEU A 29 4.13 -6.41 3.91
C LEU A 29 4.24 -6.82 5.37
N ASP A 30 3.34 -7.70 5.78
CA ASP A 30 3.44 -8.36 7.08
C ASP A 30 4.74 -9.18 7.15
N GLY A 31 5.55 -8.95 8.19
CA GLY A 31 6.83 -9.62 8.39
C GLY A 31 8.03 -9.05 7.61
N GLU A 32 7.83 -8.27 6.55
CA GLU A 32 8.92 -7.68 5.73
C GLU A 32 9.08 -6.16 5.92
N GLY A 33 8.01 -5.45 6.31
CA GLY A 33 8.03 -3.99 6.48
C GLY A 33 7.72 -3.24 5.17
N THR A 34 8.26 -2.03 5.01
CA THR A 34 7.94 -1.18 3.86
C THR A 34 8.56 -1.69 2.56
N LEU A 35 7.73 -2.07 1.59
CA LEU A 35 8.16 -2.41 0.23
C LEU A 35 8.34 -1.17 -0.65
N TYR A 36 7.33 -0.29 -0.64
CA TYR A 36 7.26 0.86 -1.54
C TYR A 36 6.81 2.11 -0.79
N SER A 37 7.31 3.26 -1.21
CA SER A 37 6.95 4.57 -0.67
C SER A 37 6.61 5.54 -1.80
N PHE A 38 5.55 6.30 -1.64
CA PHE A 38 5.03 7.24 -2.63
C PHE A 38 4.69 8.58 -1.97
N ASP A 39 4.89 9.69 -2.67
CA ASP A 39 4.42 11.01 -2.23
C ASP A 39 2.95 11.29 -2.58
N SER A 40 2.32 10.40 -3.37
CA SER A 40 0.93 10.53 -3.81
C SER A 40 0.09 9.31 -3.43
N LEU A 41 -1.05 9.55 -2.78
CA LEU A 41 -2.02 8.53 -2.43
C LEU A 41 -2.51 7.79 -3.67
N HIS A 42 -2.77 8.51 -4.75
CA HIS A 42 -3.29 7.93 -5.98
C HIS A 42 -2.31 6.92 -6.60
N ALA A 43 -1.02 7.25 -6.62
CA ALA A 43 0.02 6.34 -7.11
C ALA A 43 0.14 5.09 -6.21
N ALA A 44 0.12 5.28 -4.89
CA ALA A 44 0.20 4.17 -3.94
C ALA A 44 -1.01 3.24 -4.05
N ALA A 45 -2.22 3.78 -4.13
CA ALA A 45 -3.46 3.01 -4.25
C ALA A 45 -3.53 2.26 -5.59
N HIS A 46 -3.13 2.89 -6.70
CA HIS A 46 -3.07 2.23 -8.00
C HIS A 46 -2.04 1.09 -8.02
N TYR A 47 -0.89 1.27 -7.37
CA TYR A 47 0.12 0.21 -7.27
C TYR A 47 -0.35 -0.94 -6.37
N MET A 48 -0.99 -0.61 -5.25
CA MET A 48 -1.61 -1.58 -4.35
C MET A 48 -2.65 -2.44 -5.09
N ASP A 49 -3.53 -1.81 -5.86
CA ASP A 49 -4.52 -2.48 -6.71
C ASP A 49 -3.85 -3.42 -7.73
N MET A 50 -2.78 -2.97 -8.39
CA MET A 50 -2.01 -3.81 -9.31
C MET A 50 -1.33 -5.01 -8.63
N LEU A 51 -0.84 -4.86 -7.39
CA LEU A 51 -0.26 -5.97 -6.61
C LEU A 51 -1.31 -7.01 -6.22
N LEU A 52 -2.54 -6.56 -5.99
CA LEU A 52 -3.66 -7.42 -5.60
C LEU A 52 -4.36 -8.06 -6.81
N HIS A 53 -4.28 -7.45 -8.00
CA HIS A 53 -4.96 -7.93 -9.20
C HIS A 53 -4.50 -9.28 -9.80
N PRO A 54 -3.24 -9.76 -9.71
CA PRO A 54 -2.92 -11.10 -10.17
C PRO A 54 -3.60 -12.22 -9.36
N LEU A 55 -4.20 -11.95 -8.19
CA LEU A 55 -4.92 -12.95 -7.39
C LEU A 55 -6.40 -13.16 -7.80
N LEU A 56 -6.94 -12.35 -8.71
CA LEU A 56 -8.35 -12.41 -9.12
C LEU A 56 -8.59 -12.87 -10.56
N THR A 57 -7.53 -13.10 -11.36
CA THR A 57 -7.66 -13.37 -12.80
C THR A 57 -7.13 -14.74 -13.26
N GLU A 58 -6.92 -15.68 -12.34
CA GLU A 58 -6.86 -17.10 -12.69
C GLU A 58 -8.28 -17.69 -12.56
N PRO A 59 -9.08 -17.77 -13.64
CA PRO A 59 -10.14 -18.75 -13.67
C PRO A 59 -9.47 -20.13 -13.63
N ALA A 60 -9.56 -20.80 -12.49
CA ALA A 60 -9.40 -22.23 -12.44
C ALA A 60 -10.55 -22.86 -13.23
N ALA A 61 -10.37 -23.04 -14.54
CA ALA A 61 -11.21 -23.89 -15.40
C ALA A 61 -10.51 -24.18 -16.73
#